data_AF-A0A2W6BKY7-F1
#
_entry.id   AF-A0A2W6BKY7-F1
#
_cell.length_a   1.000
_cell.length_b   1.000
_cell.length_c   1.000
_cell.angle_alpha   90.00
_cell.angle_beta   90.00
_cell.angle_gamma   90.00
#
_symmetry.space_group_name_H-M   'P 1'
#
loop_
_entity.id
_entity.type
_entity.pdbx_description
1 polymer ?
#
loop_
_entity_poly.entity_id
_entity_poly.type
_entity_poly.pdbx_seq_one_letter_code
_entity_poly.pdbx_strand_id
1 'polypeptide(L)' 'MREAERSPASIGIEARISIAGGTPDDWRRTYSRWQQLGATHIGVNTMRAGFQAAREHIDAIAHVRDVLRGL' A
#
# COMPACT_ATOMS: atom_id res chain seq x y z
N MET A 1 24.81 25.02 8.01
CA MET A 1 24.09 23.73 8.09
C MET A 1 24.64 22.84 6.99
N ARG A 2 25.06 21.61 7.27
CA ARG A 2 25.45 20.69 6.20
C ARG A 2 24.19 20.30 5.45
N GLU A 3 24.08 20.69 4.19
CA GLU A 3 23.19 20.03 3.23
C GLU A 3 23.54 18.54 3.29
N ALA A 4 22.64 17.72 3.81
CA ALA A 4 22.79 16.30 3.65
C ALA A 4 22.71 16.03 2.13
N GLU A 5 23.75 15.46 1.53
CA GLU A 5 23.83 15.08 0.10
C GLU A 5 22.73 14.09 -0.36
N ARG A 6 21.70 13.85 0.44
CA ARG A 6 20.54 13.05 0.08
C ARG A 6 19.50 13.93 -0.59
N SER A 7 19.34 13.74 -1.91
CA SER A 7 18.22 14.30 -2.65
C SER A 7 16.90 13.81 -2.05
N PRO A 8 15.90 14.67 -1.78
CA PRO A 8 14.58 14.24 -1.33
C PRO A 8 13.92 13.22 -2.27
N ALA A 9 14.23 13.27 -3.57
CA ALA A 9 13.75 12.30 -4.56
C ALA A 9 14.34 10.89 -4.38
N SER A 10 15.41 10.74 -3.59
CA SER A 10 15.96 9.43 -3.22
C SER A 10 15.20 8.75 -2.07
N ILE A 11 14.26 9.46 -1.44
CA ILE A 11 13.46 8.96 -0.33
C ILE A 11 12.08 8.56 -0.87
N GLY A 12 11.78 7.26 -0.81
CA GLY A 12 10.45 6.76 -1.17
C GLY A 12 9.40 7.13 -0.13
N ILE A 13 8.18 7.41 -0.59
CA ILE A 13 7.00 7.60 0.27
C ILE A 13 6.19 6.31 0.21
N GLU A 14 6.05 5.64 1.35
CA GLU A 14 5.17 4.48 1.52
C GLU A 14 3.80 4.93 2.03
N ALA A 15 2.75 4.49 1.35
CA ALA A 15 1.39 4.50 1.91
C ALA A 15 0.96 3.11 2.32
N ARG A 16 0.11 3.02 3.36
CA ARG A 16 -0.38 1.74 3.87
C ARG A 16 -1.88 1.57 3.64
N ILE A 17 -2.26 0.43 3.08
CA ILE A 17 -3.65 -0.02 2.96
C ILE A 17 -3.86 -1.17 3.96
N SER A 18 -4.89 -1.07 4.79
CA SER A 18 -5.35 -2.17 5.63
C SER A 18 -6.51 -2.89 4.95
N ILE A 19 -6.38 -4.21 4.76
CA ILE A 19 -7.49 -5.00 4.21
C ILE A 19 -8.56 -5.29 5.26
N ALA A 20 -8.18 -5.32 6.54
CA ALA A 20 -9.12 -5.55 7.63
C ALA A 20 -10.13 -4.39 7.67
N GLY A 21 -11.41 -4.71 7.44
CA GLY A 21 -12.51 -3.75 7.46
C GLY A 21 -12.61 -2.82 6.25
N GLY A 22 -11.86 -3.08 5.17
CA GLY A 22 -11.91 -2.28 3.94
C GLY A 22 -12.36 -3.10 2.74
N THR A 23 -12.98 -2.41 1.76
CA THR A 23 -13.39 -2.99 0.48
C THR A 23 -12.38 -2.67 -0.63
N PRO A 24 -12.43 -3.36 -1.79
CA PRO A 24 -11.61 -3.01 -2.94
C PRO A 24 -11.70 -1.52 -3.33
N ASP A 25 -12.88 -0.91 -3.26
CA ASP A 25 -13.04 0.52 -3.59
C ASP A 25 -12.41 1.45 -2.56
N ASP A 26 -12.37 1.05 -1.28
CA ASP A 26 -11.63 1.78 -0.25
C ASP A 26 -10.13 1.74 -0.50
N TRP A 27 -9.62 0.60 -0.94
CA TRP A 27 -8.22 0.43 -1.30
C TRP A 27 -7.86 1.28 -2.52
N ARG A 28 -8.69 1.24 -3.58
CA ARG A 28 -8.51 2.06 -4.78
C ARG A 28 -8.48 3.54 -4.46
N ARG A 29 -9.44 4.03 -3.68
CA ARG A 29 -9.51 5.44 -3.27
C ARG A 29 -8.29 5.87 -2.46
N THR A 30 -7.86 5.02 -1.53
CA THR A 30 -6.65 5.27 -0.72
C THR A 30 -5.42 5.32 -1.61
N TYR A 31 -5.26 4.35 -2.49
CA TYR A 31 -4.18 4.28 -3.47
C TYR A 31 -4.11 5.54 -4.34
N SER A 32 -5.21 5.92 -4.99
CA SER A 32 -5.24 7.09 -5.88
C SER A 32 -4.91 8.39 -5.13
N ARG A 33 -5.40 8.56 -3.89
CA ARG A 33 -5.05 9.73 -3.07
C ARG A 33 -3.56 9.79 -2.80
N TRP A 34 -2.95 8.66 -2.42
CA TRP A 34 -1.53 8.61 -2.11
C TRP A 34 -0.65 8.77 -3.35
N GLN A 35 -1.08 8.22 -4.49
CA GLN A 35 -0.41 8.44 -5.77
C GLN A 35 -0.37 9.93 -6.14
N GLN A 36 -1.47 10.66 -5.95
CA GLN A 36 -1.52 12.12 -6.18
C GLN A 36 -0.59 12.90 -5.25
N LEU A 37 -0.27 12.35 -4.08
CA LEU A 37 0.67 12.94 -3.11
C LEU A 37 2.12 12.51 -3.32
N GLY A 38 2.41 11.73 -4.38
CA GLY A 38 3.76 11.27 -4.69
C GLY A 38 4.21 10.02 -3.95
N ALA A 39 3.28 9.20 -3.43
CA ALA A 39 3.63 7.89 -2.90
C ALA A 39 4.29 7.02 -3.98
N THR A 40 5.43 6.43 -3.64
CA THR A 40 6.21 5.57 -4.55
C THR A 40 6.02 4.10 -4.25
N HIS A 41 5.56 3.76 -3.05
CA HIS A 41 5.36 2.38 -2.60
C HIS A 41 4.02 2.24 -1.87
N ILE A 42 3.47 1.03 -1.93
CA ILE A 42 2.26 0.64 -1.19
C ILE A 42 2.57 -0.56 -0.31
N GLY A 43 2.38 -0.39 0.99
CA GLY A 43 2.33 -1.48 1.96
C GLY A 43 0.91 -2.01 2.12
N VAL A 44 0.74 -3.33 2.08
CA VAL A 44 -0.54 -3.99 2.35
C VAL A 44 -0.48 -4.65 3.72
N ASN A 45 -1.37 -4.24 4.62
CA ASN A 45 -1.49 -4.79 5.95
C ASN A 45 -2.65 -5.80 5.99
N THR A 46 -2.30 -7.07 6.23
CA THR A 46 -3.22 -8.19 6.36
C THR A 46 -3.56 -8.56 7.81
N MET A 47 -2.99 -7.85 8.79
CA MET A 47 -3.23 -8.14 10.20
C MET A 47 -4.69 -7.88 10.57
N ARG A 48 -5.23 -8.73 11.47
CA ARG A 48 -6.64 -8.69 11.92
C ARG A 48 -7.68 -8.94 10.82
N ALA A 49 -7.28 -9.47 9.66
CA ALA A 49 -8.19 -9.84 8.58
C ALA A 49 -8.91 -11.18 8.79
N GLY A 50 -8.65 -11.88 9.91
CA GLY A 50 -9.31 -13.16 10.23
C GLY A 50 -8.66 -14.39 9.58
N PHE A 51 -7.57 -14.22 8.84
CA PHE A 51 -6.82 -15.32 8.23
C PHE A 51 -6.20 -16.26 9.26
N GLN A 52 -6.17 -17.55 8.94
CA GLN A 52 -5.65 -18.60 9.81
C GLN A 52 -4.34 -19.21 9.28
N ALA A 53 -4.04 -19.04 7.99
CA ALA A 53 -2.86 -19.58 7.34
C ALA A 53 -2.08 -18.52 6.56
N ALA A 54 -0.75 -18.68 6.51
CA ALA A 54 0.15 -17.78 5.78
C ALA A 54 -0.22 -17.60 4.30
N ARG A 55 -0.77 -18.65 3.67
CA ARG A 55 -1.22 -18.60 2.28
C ARG A 55 -2.34 -17.59 2.06
N GLU A 56 -3.28 -17.46 2.99
CA GLU A 56 -4.39 -16.50 2.88
C GLU A 56 -3.88 -15.05 2.88
N HIS A 57 -2.84 -14.77 3.67
CA HIS A 57 -2.16 -13.48 3.64
C HIS A 57 -1.54 -13.17 2.27
N ILE A 58 -0.86 -14.16 1.67
CA ILE A 58 -0.23 -14.03 0.35
C ILE A 58 -1.30 -13.80 -0.73
N ASP A 59 -2.37 -14.60 -0.71
CA ASP A 59 -3.47 -14.51 -1.67
C ASP A 59 -4.20 -13.17 -1.55
N ALA A 60 -4.39 -12.64 -0.33
CA ALA A 60 -4.98 -11.32 -0.12
C ALA A 60 -4.11 -10.18 -0.66
N ILE A 61 -2.77 -10.24 -0.48
CA ILE A 61 -1.85 -9.25 -1.04
C ILE A 61 -1.87 -9.29 -2.57
N ALA A 62 -1.90 -10.49 -3.15
CA ALA A 62 -2.03 -10.66 -4.60
C ALA A 62 -3.36 -10.06 -5.11
N HIS A 63 -4.46 -10.28 -4.40
CA HIS A 63 -5.75 -9.69 -4.74
C HIS A 63 -5.72 -8.16 -4.71
N VAL A 64 -5.16 -7.54 -3.66
CA VAL A 64 -5.00 -6.07 -3.60
C VAL A 64 -4.16 -5.57 -4.77
N ARG A 65 -3.04 -6.20 -5.08
CA ARG A 65 -2.21 -5.85 -6.24
C ARG A 65 -3.03 -5.87 -7.53
N ASP A 66 -3.80 -6.91 -7.76
CA ASP A 66 -4.58 -7.09 -8.99
C ASP A 66 -5.71 -6.05 -9.09
N VAL A 67 -6.35 -5.73 -7.95
CA VAL A 67 -7.34 -4.63 -7.84
C VAL A 67 -6.77 -3.27 -8.21
N LEU A 68 -5.51 -3.01 -7.82
CA LEU A 68 -4.84 -1.71 -8.02
C LEU A 68 -4.17 -1.58 -9.39
N ARG A 69 -3.76 -2.68 -10.04
CA ARG A 69 -3.13 -2.65 -11.37
C ARG A 69 -4.02 -2.09 -12.49
N GLY A 70 -5.33 -2.02 -12.26
CA GLY A 70 -6.30 -1.46 -13.22
C GLY A 70 -6.58 0.04 -13.06
N LEU A 71 -5.84 0.74 -12.19
CA LEU A 71 -5.90 2.18 -11.99
C LEU A 71 -4.73 2.90 -12.66
#